data_AF-A0A959WBG6-F1
#
_entry.id   AF-A0A959WBG6-F1
#
_cell.length_a   1.000
_cell.length_b   1.000
_cell.length_c   1.000
_cell.angle_alpha   90.00
_cell.angle_beta   90.00
_cell.angle_gamma   90.00
#
_symmetry.space_group_name_H-M   'P 1'
#
loop_
_entity.id
_entity.type
_entity.pdbx_description
1 polymer ?
#
loop_
_entity_poly.entity_id
_entity_poly.type
_entity_poly.pdbx_seq_one_letter_code
_entity_poly.pdbx_strand_id
1 'polypeptide(L)'
;MLSWTGEGSFELNGTSFRTLPPVDLLEEHPMDLGEREFFVFKPVEEVESYIALVRALEPQRILELGVFGGGSTMLLAEIARPRRIAAIDLTPLAEVEEKVARAVAASDLDPATISLHGGSTSPTQRRWSGSALPSSGASRSTSSSMTLPTSTCRRWPPSTRCSRDCARAAST
;
A
#
# COMPACT_ATOMS: atom_id res chain seq x y z
N MET A 1 13.27 -16.50 13.72
CA MET A 1 13.07 -16.09 15.13
C MET A 1 13.34 -14.60 15.24
N LEU A 2 12.51 -13.85 15.97
CA LEU A 2 12.71 -12.40 16.19
C LEU A 2 13.69 -12.21 17.36
N SER A 3 14.69 -11.35 17.19
CA SER A 3 15.60 -10.94 18.27
C SER A 3 15.88 -9.45 18.19
N TRP A 4 15.58 -8.71 19.25
CA TRP A 4 16.02 -7.32 19.40
C TRP A 4 17.53 -7.30 19.68
N THR A 5 18.29 -6.56 18.86
CA THR A 5 19.76 -6.45 18.94
C THR A 5 20.22 -5.11 19.50
N GLY A 6 19.32 -4.14 19.61
CA GLY A 6 19.54 -2.84 20.21
C GLY A 6 18.24 -2.04 20.27
N GLU A 7 18.35 -0.79 20.71
CA GLU A 7 17.20 0.13 20.72
C GLU A 7 16.69 0.33 19.28
N GLY A 8 15.44 -0.07 19.05
CA GLY A 8 14.81 -0.02 17.74
C GLY A 8 15.47 -0.87 16.65
N SER A 9 16.42 -1.76 16.98
CA SER A 9 17.11 -2.60 16.01
C SER A 9 16.83 -4.08 16.30
N PHE A 10 16.49 -4.84 15.27
CA PHE A 10 16.15 -6.26 15.43
C PHE A 10 16.54 -7.09 14.21
N GLU A 11 16.67 -8.39 14.43
CA GLU A 11 16.84 -9.38 13.38
C GLU A 11 15.66 -10.33 13.33
N LEU A 12 15.28 -10.71 12.11
CA LEU A 12 14.29 -11.74 11.86
C LEU A 12 14.82 -12.64 10.74
N ASN A 13 15.08 -13.91 11.10
CA ASN A 13 15.59 -14.95 10.19
C ASN A 13 16.88 -14.56 9.44
N GLY A 14 17.75 -13.77 10.08
CA GLY A 14 19.00 -13.30 9.47
C GLY A 14 18.87 -11.99 8.68
N THR A 15 17.65 -11.47 8.51
CA THR A 15 17.42 -10.13 7.93
C THR A 15 17.39 -9.08 9.03
N SER A 16 18.20 -8.02 8.88
CA SER A 16 18.33 -6.93 9.86
C SER A 16 17.36 -5.79 9.57
N PHE A 17 16.70 -5.30 10.61
CA PHE A 17 15.71 -4.24 10.56
C PHE A 17 15.98 -3.16 11.60
N ARG A 18 15.56 -1.93 11.28
CA ARG A 18 15.51 -0.80 12.22
C ARG A 18 14.12 -0.15 12.21
N THR A 19 13.56 0.04 13.39
CA THR A 19 12.32 0.78 13.60
C THR A 19 12.59 2.28 13.55
N LEU A 20 11.68 3.02 12.95
CA LEU A 20 11.67 4.47 13.00
C LEU A 20 10.29 4.92 13.45
N PRO A 21 10.14 5.64 14.58
CA PRO A 21 8.85 6.18 14.95
C PRO A 21 8.31 7.09 13.83
N PRO A 22 7.00 7.01 13.50
CA PRO A 22 6.39 7.89 12.50
C PRO A 22 6.46 9.34 12.96
N VAL A 23 6.95 10.24 12.08
CA VAL A 23 7.01 11.74 12.16
C VAL A 23 7.77 12.31 13.38
N ASP A 24 8.95 12.95 13.25
CA ASP A 24 9.19 14.29 12.67
C ASP A 24 10.60 14.47 12.02
N LEU A 25 11.38 13.39 11.85
CA LEU A 25 12.84 13.48 11.59
C LEU A 25 13.29 13.39 10.13
N LEU A 26 12.37 13.35 9.15
CA LEU A 26 12.75 13.27 7.74
C LEU A 26 13.34 14.58 7.19
N GLU A 27 13.23 15.70 7.92
CA GLU A 27 13.66 17.02 7.43
C GLU A 27 15.12 17.38 7.78
N GLU A 28 15.75 16.77 8.80
CA GLU A 28 17.03 17.31 9.32
C GLU A 28 18.25 16.40 9.14
N HIS A 29 18.09 15.09 8.94
CA HIS A 29 19.23 14.19 8.77
C HIS A 29 19.00 13.19 7.63
N PRO A 30 19.88 13.16 6.60
CA PRO A 30 19.87 12.06 5.66
C PRO A 30 20.09 10.78 6.47
N MET A 31 19.05 9.96 6.56
CA MET A 31 19.19 8.68 7.21
C MET A 31 20.14 7.85 6.36
N ASP A 32 21.26 7.46 6.94
CA ASP A 32 22.15 6.47 6.34
C ASP A 32 21.39 5.14 6.35
N LEU A 33 20.65 4.91 5.27
CA LEU A 33 19.89 3.69 5.04
C LEU A 33 20.86 2.61 4.58
N GLY A 34 21.79 2.22 5.45
CA GLY A 34 22.87 1.29 5.15
C GLY A 34 22.40 0.16 4.23
N GLU A 35 23.24 -0.21 3.26
CA GLU A 35 22.84 -1.01 2.09
C GLU A 35 22.18 -2.37 2.43
N ARG A 36 22.33 -2.83 3.68
CA ARG A 36 21.88 -4.12 4.20
C ARG A 36 20.72 -4.04 5.20
N GLU A 37 20.36 -2.87 5.71
CA GLU A 37 19.33 -2.73 6.76
C GLU A 37 17.98 -2.28 6.21
N PHE A 38 16.89 -2.87 6.68
CA PHE A 38 15.53 -2.49 6.30
C PHE A 38 14.86 -1.61 7.36
N PHE A 39 14.26 -0.50 6.94
CA PHE A 39 13.63 0.44 7.86
C PHE A 39 12.12 0.24 7.91
N VAL A 40 11.57 0.16 9.12
CA VAL A 40 10.14 0.01 9.37
C VAL A 40 9.65 1.25 10.11
N PHE A 41 8.87 2.09 9.45
CA PHE A 41 8.35 3.35 10.00
C PHE A 41 7.19 3.11 10.97
N LYS A 42 7.50 2.51 12.12
CA LYS A 42 6.63 2.16 13.24
C LYS A 42 7.46 2.15 14.53
N PRO A 43 6.89 2.52 15.69
CA PRO A 43 7.56 2.30 16.97
C PRO A 43 7.63 0.78 17.28
N VAL A 44 8.48 0.42 18.24
CA VAL A 44 8.75 -0.98 18.65
C VAL A 44 7.46 -1.75 18.95
N GLU A 45 6.56 -1.16 19.73
CA GLU A 45 5.33 -1.82 20.21
C GLU A 45 4.37 -2.11 19.05
N GLU A 46 4.34 -1.24 18.05
CA GLU A 46 3.54 -1.43 16.85
C GLU A 46 4.16 -2.52 15.96
N VAL A 47 5.49 -2.59 15.85
CA VAL A 47 6.17 -3.68 15.13
C VAL A 47 5.90 -5.03 15.79
N GLU A 48 5.99 -5.13 17.11
CA GLU A 48 5.69 -6.37 17.82
C GLU A 48 4.24 -6.81 17.65
N SER A 49 3.31 -5.87 17.76
CA SER A 49 1.88 -6.11 17.53
C SER A 49 1.61 -6.56 16.09
N TYR A 50 2.29 -5.94 15.13
CA TYR A 50 2.18 -6.28 13.71
C TYR A 50 2.72 -7.68 13.41
N ILE A 51 3.87 -8.05 14.00
CA ILE A 51 4.44 -9.40 13.90
C ILE A 51 3.48 -10.44 14.49
N ALA A 52 2.94 -10.17 15.68
CA ALA A 52 1.99 -11.09 16.33
C ALA A 52 0.74 -11.30 15.47
N LEU A 53 0.18 -10.23 14.89
CA LEU A 53 -0.97 -10.30 14.00
C LEU A 53 -0.68 -11.15 12.75
N VAL A 54 0.44 -10.87 12.06
CA VAL A 54 0.78 -11.58 10.83
C VAL A 54 1.05 -13.07 11.10
N ARG A 55 1.70 -13.40 12.22
CA ARG A 55 1.88 -14.80 12.65
C ARG A 55 0.57 -15.50 12.93
N ALA A 56 -0.39 -14.82 13.57
CA ALA A 56 -1.69 -15.41 13.87
C ALA A 56 -2.55 -15.65 12.61
N LEU A 57 -2.37 -14.83 11.58
CA LEU A 57 -3.14 -14.92 10.33
C LEU A 57 -2.54 -15.89 9.31
N GLU A 58 -1.23 -16.15 9.38
CA GLU A 58 -0.47 -16.99 8.42
C GLU A 58 -0.82 -16.71 6.94
N PRO A 59 -0.82 -15.43 6.51
CA PRO A 59 -1.34 -15.07 5.20
C PRO A 59 -0.52 -15.72 4.08
N GLN A 60 -1.20 -16.36 3.13
CA GLN A 60 -0.55 -17.02 2.00
C GLN A 60 -0.36 -16.11 0.78
N ARG A 61 -1.08 -14.99 0.73
CA ARG A 61 -1.05 -13.99 -0.34
C ARG A 61 -1.25 -12.61 0.28
N ILE A 62 -0.36 -11.68 -0.04
CA ILE A 62 -0.36 -10.34 0.53
C ILE A 62 -0.38 -9.33 -0.62
N LEU A 63 -1.24 -8.32 -0.48
CA LEU A 63 -1.20 -7.10 -1.28
C LEU A 63 -0.74 -5.98 -0.35
N GLU A 64 0.35 -5.32 -0.70
CA GLU A 64 0.90 -4.18 0.04
C GLU A 64 0.80 -2.90 -0.80
N LEU A 65 0.40 -1.80 -0.15
CA LEU A 65 0.29 -0.48 -0.75
C LEU A 65 1.24 0.47 0.01
N GLY A 66 2.20 1.04 -0.71
CA GLY A 66 3.30 1.81 -0.14
C GLY A 66 4.46 0.90 0.24
N VAL A 67 5.49 0.88 -0.59
CA VAL A 67 6.73 0.10 -0.41
C VAL A 67 7.79 0.96 0.26
N PHE A 68 7.90 2.24 -0.13
CA PHE A 68 8.94 3.16 0.31
C PHE A 68 10.35 2.55 0.17
N GLY A 69 10.99 2.16 1.27
CA GLY A 69 12.31 1.50 1.29
C GLY A 69 12.26 -0.04 1.34
N GLY A 70 11.09 -0.65 1.22
CA GLY A 70 10.89 -2.11 1.21
C GLY A 70 10.92 -2.80 2.58
N GLY A 71 10.99 -2.04 3.68
CA GLY A 71 11.18 -2.64 5.00
C GLY A 71 9.97 -3.39 5.53
N SER A 72 8.75 -2.87 5.33
CA SER A 72 7.53 -3.61 5.64
C SER A 72 7.33 -4.81 4.72
N THR A 73 7.68 -4.68 3.43
CA THR A 73 7.63 -5.78 2.46
C THR A 73 8.49 -6.96 2.89
N MET A 74 9.76 -6.70 3.21
CA MET A 74 10.68 -7.74 3.69
C MET A 74 10.26 -8.29 5.04
N LEU A 75 9.79 -7.44 5.96
CA LEU A 75 9.28 -7.88 7.26
C LEU A 75 8.12 -8.88 7.07
N LEU A 76 7.15 -8.56 6.21
CA LEU A 76 6.02 -9.44 5.90
C LEU A 76 6.46 -10.76 5.27
N ALA A 77 7.43 -10.72 4.34
CA ALA A 77 7.98 -11.91 3.70
C ALA A 77 8.62 -12.84 4.75
N GLU A 78 9.40 -12.28 5.68
CA GLU A 78 10.11 -13.04 6.70
C GLU A 78 9.19 -13.60 7.80
N ILE A 79 8.13 -12.87 8.18
CA ILE A 79 7.19 -13.34 9.20
C ILE A 79 6.31 -14.46 8.65
N ALA A 80 5.64 -14.21 7.53
CA ALA A 80 4.57 -15.09 7.03
C ALA A 80 5.07 -16.16 6.07
N ARG A 81 6.24 -15.96 5.44
CA ARG A 81 6.74 -16.77 4.32
C ARG A 81 5.62 -17.12 3.33
N PRO A 82 4.89 -16.12 2.82
CA PRO A 82 3.72 -16.33 2.00
C PRO A 82 4.11 -16.93 0.65
N ARG A 83 3.14 -17.46 -0.11
CA ARG A 83 3.38 -17.86 -1.50
C ARG A 83 3.63 -16.67 -2.41
N ARG A 84 3.05 -15.50 -2.09
CA ARG A 84 3.23 -14.28 -2.88
C ARG A 84 2.93 -13.00 -2.10
N ILE A 85 3.72 -11.97 -2.38
CA ILE A 85 3.50 -10.57 -2.03
C ILE A 85 3.52 -9.77 -3.34
N ALA A 86 2.44 -9.05 -3.62
CA ALA A 86 2.43 -8.00 -4.62
C ALA A 86 2.48 -6.65 -3.89
N ALA A 87 3.58 -5.92 -4.01
CA ALA A 87 3.76 -4.64 -3.35
C ALA A 87 3.82 -3.51 -4.37
N ILE A 88 3.01 -2.47 -4.14
CA ILE A 88 2.79 -1.40 -5.12
C ILE A 88 3.17 -0.07 -4.47
N ASP A 89 3.96 0.72 -5.18
CA ASP A 89 4.27 2.11 -4.81
C ASP A 89 4.02 3.07 -5.97
N LEU A 90 3.73 4.32 -5.65
CA LEU A 90 3.63 5.40 -6.64
C LEU A 90 5.01 5.86 -7.10
N THR A 91 6.04 5.67 -6.29
CA THR A 91 7.42 6.02 -6.63
C THR A 91 8.08 4.90 -7.45
N PRO A 92 9.11 5.22 -8.25
CA PRO A 92 9.96 4.22 -8.88
C PRO A 92 10.71 3.39 -7.82
N LEU A 93 10.85 2.08 -8.05
CA LEU A 93 11.38 1.14 -7.06
C LEU A 93 12.69 0.44 -7.47
N ALA A 94 13.40 0.90 -8.52
CA ALA A 94 14.57 0.18 -9.04
C ALA A 94 15.64 -0.12 -7.97
N GLU A 95 15.97 0.85 -7.11
CA GLU A 95 16.94 0.66 -6.02
C GLU A 95 16.42 -0.28 -4.92
N VAL A 96 15.11 -0.22 -4.65
CA VAL A 96 14.45 -1.09 -3.67
C VAL A 96 14.39 -2.52 -4.18
N GLU A 97 14.09 -2.71 -5.47
CA GLU A 97 14.12 -4.00 -6.16
C GLU A 97 15.48 -4.67 -6.03
N GLU A 98 16.57 -3.93 -6.28
CA GLU A 98 17.92 -4.46 -6.12
C GLU A 98 18.21 -4.85 -4.67
N LYS A 99 17.87 -3.99 -3.71
CA LYS A 99 18.08 -4.25 -2.28
C LYS A 99 17.29 -5.47 -1.79
N VAL A 100 16.01 -5.57 -2.15
CA VAL A 100 15.14 -6.71 -1.83
C VAL A 100 15.65 -7.98 -2.50
N ALA A 101 16.06 -7.93 -3.77
CA ALA A 101 16.60 -9.10 -4.47
C ALA A 101 17.87 -9.64 -3.80
N ARG A 102 18.79 -8.75 -3.36
CA ARG A 102 19.98 -9.15 -2.60
C ARG A 102 19.62 -9.82 -1.27
N ALA A 103 18.66 -9.25 -0.55
CA ALA A 103 18.22 -9.81 0.74
C ALA A 103 17.54 -11.17 0.56
N VAL A 104 16.67 -11.31 -0.45
CA VAL A 104 16.03 -12.58 -0.78
C VAL A 104 17.07 -13.64 -1.15
N ALA A 105 18.07 -13.29 -1.96
CA ALA A 105 19.16 -14.20 -2.34
C ALA A 105 20.04 -14.63 -1.14
N ALA A 106 20.09 -13.84 -0.07
CA ALA A 106 20.79 -14.17 1.17
C ALA A 106 19.92 -14.91 2.20
N SER A 107 18.65 -15.13 1.89
CA SER A 107 17.65 -15.77 2.76
C SER A 107 17.18 -17.11 2.19
N ASP A 108 16.34 -17.82 2.94
CA ASP A 108 15.65 -19.03 2.46
C ASP A 108 14.33 -18.74 1.70
N LEU A 109 14.06 -17.48 1.35
CA LEU A 109 12.84 -17.09 0.62
C LEU A 109 12.94 -17.48 -0.85
N ASP A 110 11.82 -17.92 -1.43
CA ASP A 110 11.72 -18.11 -2.89
C ASP A 110 11.81 -16.75 -3.59
N PRO A 111 12.70 -16.56 -4.59
CA PRO A 111 12.79 -15.34 -5.40
C PRO A 111 11.46 -14.87 -6.02
N ALA A 112 10.52 -15.78 -6.26
CA ALA A 112 9.20 -15.46 -6.80
C ALA A 112 8.20 -14.96 -5.74
N THR A 113 8.57 -14.98 -4.45
CA THR A 113 7.70 -14.58 -3.33
C THR A 113 7.31 -13.11 -3.46
N ILE A 114 8.24 -12.23 -3.81
CA ILE A 114 8.01 -10.78 -3.82
C ILE A 114 7.95 -10.28 -5.26
N SER A 115 6.90 -9.53 -5.59
CA SER A 115 6.77 -8.79 -6.84
C SER A 115 6.54 -7.32 -6.52
N LEU A 116 7.48 -6.46 -6.93
CA LEU A 116 7.42 -5.02 -6.72
C LEU A 116 6.89 -4.33 -7.98
N HIS A 117 6.06 -3.30 -7.77
CA HIS A 117 5.45 -2.52 -8.84
C HIS A 117 5.53 -1.04 -8.47
N GLY A 118 6.54 -0.36 -9.00
CA GLY A 118 6.70 1.09 -8.83
C GLY A 118 6.00 1.90 -9.91
N GLY A 119 5.81 3.20 -9.65
CA GLY A 119 5.39 4.16 -10.66
C GLY A 119 6.44 4.34 -11.76
N SER A 120 6.01 4.68 -12.97
CA SER A 120 6.93 4.96 -14.08
C SER A 120 7.46 6.39 -14.03
N THR A 121 8.76 6.58 -14.21
CA THR A 121 9.42 7.88 -14.44
C THR A 121 9.17 8.45 -15.83
N SER A 122 8.05 8.12 -16.48
CA SER A 122 7.72 8.69 -17.78
C SER A 122 7.48 10.20 -17.61
N PRO A 123 8.24 11.09 -18.30
CA PRO A 123 8.08 12.54 -18.19
C PRO A 123 6.70 13.03 -18.68
N THR A 124 5.95 12.15 -19.34
CA THR A 124 4.52 12.33 -19.56
C THR A 124 3.76 11.83 -18.35
N GLN A 125 3.60 12.73 -17.38
CA GLN A 125 2.38 12.77 -16.59
C GLN A 125 1.24 12.75 -17.61
N ARG A 126 0.66 11.58 -17.88
CA ARG A 126 -0.67 11.50 -18.47
C ARG A 126 -1.59 12.09 -17.42
N ARG A 127 -1.69 13.42 -17.47
CA ARG A 127 -2.89 14.14 -17.08
C ARG A 127 -4.03 13.25 -17.57
N TRP A 128 -4.84 12.78 -16.63
CA TRP A 128 -6.12 12.21 -16.99
C TRP A 128 -6.89 13.34 -17.66
N SER A 129 -6.70 13.48 -18.97
CA SER A 129 -7.62 14.18 -19.84
C SER A 129 -8.83 13.27 -19.85
N GLY A 130 -9.74 13.47 -18.90
CA GLY A 130 -11.11 13.03 -19.11
C GLY A 130 -11.47 13.51 -20.51
N SER A 131 -11.70 12.58 -21.42
CA SER A 131 -12.20 12.91 -22.73
C SER A 131 -13.52 13.62 -22.48
N ALA A 132 -13.50 14.94 -22.65
CA ALA A 132 -14.71 15.69 -22.83
C ALA A 132 -15.47 14.99 -23.96
N LEU A 133 -16.64 14.46 -23.62
CA LEU A 133 -17.63 14.04 -24.60
C LEU A 133 -17.72 15.15 -25.66
N PRO A 134 -17.74 14.82 -26.97
CA PRO A 134 -17.97 15.84 -27.96
C PRO A 134 -19.34 16.47 -27.68
N SER A 135 -19.33 17.77 -27.39
CA SER A 135 -20.52 18.59 -27.31
C SER A 135 -21.18 18.56 -28.68
N SER A 136 -22.19 17.70 -28.84
CA SER A 136 -23.07 17.73 -30.00
C SER A 136 -23.83 19.05 -29.97
N GLY A 137 -23.76 19.76 -31.09
CA GLY A 137 -24.44 21.02 -31.29
C GLY A 137 -25.95 20.89 -31.07
N ALA A 138 -26.49 21.83 -30.31
CA ALA A 138 -27.92 22.01 -30.18
C ALA A 138 -28.52 22.47 -31.52
N SER A 139 -29.51 21.75 -32.04
CA SER A 139 -30.66 22.38 -32.68
C SER A 139 -31.92 21.55 -32.41
N ARG A 140 -33.00 22.27 -32.13
CA ARG A 140 -34.24 21.82 -31.48
C ARG A 140 -35.19 21.12 -32.45
N SER A 141 -35.95 20.14 -31.99
CA SER A 141 -37.41 20.07 -32.27
C SER A 141 -38.17 19.14 -31.31
N THR A 142 -39.14 19.77 -30.64
CA THR A 142 -40.48 19.33 -30.18
C THR A 142 -40.78 17.88 -29.79
N SER A 143 -41.14 17.75 -28.50
CA SER A 143 -42.28 17.01 -27.91
C SER A 143 -42.60 15.60 -28.38
N SER A 144 -42.39 14.63 -27.48
CA SER A 144 -43.47 13.77 -26.98
C SER A 144 -43.07 13.06 -25.68
N SER A 145 -44.04 13.03 -24.78
CA SER A 145 -44.13 12.29 -23.52
C SER A 145 -43.67 10.83 -23.64
N MET A 146 -42.87 10.34 -22.67
CA MET A 146 -43.00 8.99 -22.13
C MET A 146 -42.08 8.76 -20.90
N THR A 147 -42.75 8.69 -19.75
CA THR A 147 -42.61 7.78 -18.61
C THR A 147 -41.24 7.14 -18.28
N LEU A 148 -40.78 7.39 -17.04
CA LEU A 148 -39.62 6.78 -16.38
C LEU A 148 -39.81 5.27 -16.10
N PRO A 149 -38.82 4.41 -16.40
CA PRO A 149 -38.69 3.13 -15.74
C PRO A 149 -37.75 3.23 -14.54
N THR A 150 -38.31 3.05 -13.35
CA THR A 150 -37.61 2.68 -12.11
C THR A 150 -36.94 1.32 -12.27
N SER A 151 -35.63 1.23 -12.01
CA SER A 151 -35.00 -0.06 -11.69
C SER A 151 -33.81 0.08 -10.72
N THR A 152 -34.14 -0.18 -9.46
CA THR A 152 -33.38 -1.00 -8.49
C THR A 152 -31.92 -0.65 -8.17
N CYS A 153 -31.75 0.12 -7.08
CA CYS A 153 -30.61 -0.04 -6.16
C CYS A 153 -30.52 -1.49 -5.67
N ARG A 154 -29.43 -2.20 -5.96
CA ARG A 154 -29.09 -3.43 -5.25
C ARG A 154 -28.41 -3.08 -3.92
N ARG A 155 -29.15 -3.31 -2.84
CA ARG A 155 -28.70 -3.29 -1.45
C ARG A 155 -27.51 -4.24 -1.23
N TRP A 156 -26.44 -3.73 -0.64
CA TRP A 156 -25.49 -4.52 0.14
C TRP A 156 -26.01 -4.64 1.60
N PRO A 157 -25.73 -5.75 2.30
CA PRO A 157 -26.20 -5.96 3.67
C PRO A 157 -25.47 -5.06 4.68
N PRO A 158 -26.11 -4.70 5.81
CA PRO A 158 -25.58 -3.73 6.75
C PRO A 158 -24.70 -4.39 7.81
N SER A 159 -23.46 -3.94 7.97
CA SER A 159 -22.73 -4.06 9.24
C SER A 159 -22.22 -2.69 9.67
N THR A 160 -23.04 -2.07 10.51
CA THR A 160 -22.70 -1.19 11.63
C THR A 160 -21.68 -0.06 11.45
N ARG A 161 -22.25 1.16 11.57
CA ARG A 161 -21.71 2.36 12.22
C ARG A 161 -21.08 3.41 11.28
N CYS A 162 -21.91 3.99 10.41
CA CYS A 162 -21.69 5.33 9.85
C CYS A 162 -22.34 6.36 10.79
N SER A 163 -21.54 7.00 11.64
CA SER A 163 -21.98 8.08 12.51
C SER A 163 -21.90 9.42 11.77
N ARG A 164 -23.08 10.02 11.57
CA ARG A 164 -23.39 11.46 11.43
C ARG A 164 -22.45 12.26 10.53
N ASP A 165 -22.88 12.51 9.29
CA ASP A 165 -22.77 13.82 8.59
C ASP A 165 -23.40 13.81 7.18
N CYS A 166 -24.64 13.34 7.07
CA CYS A 166 -25.44 13.50 5.85
C CYS A 166 -26.89 13.88 6.21
N ALA A 167 -27.04 15.08 6.77
CA ALA A 167 -28.33 15.73 6.91
C ALA A 167 -28.17 17.25 6.72
N ARG A 168 -28.03 17.69 5.47
CA ARG A 168 -28.60 18.98 5.07
C ARG A 168 -29.16 18.88 3.66
N ALA A 169 -30.47 19.02 3.64
CA ALA A 169 -31.35 18.80 2.52
C ALA A 169 -31.21 19.89 1.46
N ALA A 170 -31.38 19.46 0.21
CA ALA A 170 -31.95 20.28 -0.84
C ALA A 170 -33.30 20.83 -0.36
N SER A 171 -33.40 22.14 -0.25
CA SER A 171 -34.64 22.89 -0.02
C SER A 171 -34.43 24.34 -0.45
N THR A 172 -34.39 24.60 -1.76
CA THR A 172 -35.03 25.78 -2.40
C THR A 172 -35.05 25.58 -3.91
#